data_AF-A0A7K5BYA9-F1
#
_entry.id   AF-A0A7K5BYA9-F1
#
_cell.length_a   1.000
_cell.length_b   1.000
_cell.length_c   1.000
_cell.angle_alpha   90.00
_cell.angle_beta   90.00
_cell.angle_gamma   90.00
#
_symmetry.space_group_name_H-M   'P 1'
#
loop_
_entity.id
_entity.type
_entity.pdbx_description
1 polymer ?
#
loop_
_entity_poly.entity_id
_entity_poly.type
_entity_poly.pdbx_seq_one_letter_code
_entity_poly.pdbx_strand_id
1 'polypeptide(L)'
;MEAVLGQVEQLPALLAVSRSALVRDWDSLTLDRALEWARYFQHLYDRFRARPQLREALGRRLRRSQPYPVLGFPALGRCPQLLGLALLENRALPPAQLPQPRAFGVVAAALALLKQGRGAQPAADGDRDGSSSPDGYRERAAGDGCTAGLLLSWLLGSQERFSAFCLCLPCSHLAFLAGHYSQLSRPYLELLTGWGSRLLYDPLQGRWVKSCLDKAELSWEELRERFVCLCQGPALLKEQTQAALELLRTQDGDFKVCGLSVWTDLLMEV
;
A
#
# COMPACT_ATOMS: atom_id res chain seq x y z
N MET A 1 -21.46 -1.36 26.24
CA MET A 1 -21.46 -0.25 25.25
C MET A 1 -20.56 0.89 25.72
N GLU A 2 -20.63 1.29 27.00
CA GLU A 2 -19.74 2.30 27.60
C GLU A 2 -18.24 2.03 27.42
N ALA A 3 -17.79 0.78 27.55
CA ALA A 3 -16.37 0.43 27.32
C ALA A 3 -15.87 0.76 25.89
N VAL A 4 -16.71 0.54 24.87
CA VAL A 4 -16.38 0.86 23.46
C VAL A 4 -16.37 2.38 23.24
N LEU A 5 -17.26 3.11 23.92
CA LEU A 5 -17.32 4.56 23.87
C LEU A 5 -16.08 5.19 24.52
N GLY A 6 -15.62 4.65 25.65
CA GLY A 6 -14.39 5.09 26.32
C GLY A 6 -13.13 4.83 25.50
N GLN A 7 -13.07 3.72 24.75
CA GLN A 7 -11.95 3.43 23.85
C GLN A 7 -11.90 4.41 22.66
N VAL A 8 -13.05 4.79 22.12
CA VAL A 8 -13.16 5.74 21.00
C VAL A 8 -12.79 7.17 21.41
N GLU A 9 -12.95 7.50 22.70
CA GLU A 9 -12.52 8.78 23.30
C GLU A 9 -10.99 8.93 23.35
N GLN A 10 -10.23 7.82 23.36
CA GLN A 10 -8.77 7.84 23.40
C GLN A 10 -8.11 8.06 22.04
N LEU A 11 -8.86 7.96 20.94
CA LEU A 11 -8.35 8.05 19.57
C LEU A 11 -7.69 9.40 19.24
N PRO A 12 -8.27 10.57 19.61
CA PRO A 12 -7.61 11.84 19.38
C PRO A 12 -6.29 11.97 20.15
N ALA A 13 -6.22 11.42 21.36
CA ALA A 13 -5.00 11.38 22.15
C ALA A 13 -3.95 10.47 21.49
N LEU A 14 -4.33 9.29 20.99
CA LEU A 14 -3.43 8.40 20.24
C LEU A 14 -2.84 9.09 19.00
N LEU A 15 -3.68 9.81 18.24
CA LEU A 15 -3.20 10.58 17.08
C LEU A 15 -2.31 11.75 17.49
N ALA A 16 -2.64 12.46 18.57
CA ALA A 16 -1.80 13.55 19.09
C ALA A 16 -0.42 13.02 19.54
N VAL A 17 -0.38 11.92 20.28
CA VAL A 17 0.88 11.29 20.71
C VAL A 17 1.69 10.82 19.50
N SER A 18 1.05 10.20 18.49
CA SER A 18 1.72 9.74 17.27
C SER A 18 2.37 10.85 16.43
N ARG A 19 1.92 12.10 16.59
CA ARG A 19 2.49 13.30 15.95
C ARG A 19 3.52 14.03 16.81
N SER A 20 3.77 13.55 18.02
CA SER A 20 4.61 14.22 19.02
C SER A 20 5.99 13.57 19.15
N ALA A 21 6.91 14.26 19.84
CA ALA A 21 8.24 13.73 20.11
C ALA A 21 8.25 12.46 20.99
N LEU A 22 7.14 12.17 21.69
CA LEU A 22 6.99 11.00 22.57
C LEU A 22 7.10 9.66 21.83
N VAL A 23 6.92 9.68 20.50
CA VAL A 23 7.08 8.49 19.64
C VAL A 23 8.53 8.00 19.63
N ARG A 24 9.52 8.84 19.97
CA ARG A 24 10.93 8.44 20.06
C ARG A 24 11.17 7.33 21.08
N ASP A 25 10.35 7.31 22.13
CA ASP A 25 10.47 6.36 23.24
C ASP A 25 9.58 5.11 23.03
N TRP A 26 8.90 5.00 21.89
CA TRP A 26 8.07 3.84 21.57
C TRP A 26 8.95 2.66 21.15
N ASP A 27 8.74 1.52 21.81
CA ASP A 27 9.26 0.25 21.34
C ASP A 27 8.38 -0.33 20.20
N SER A 28 8.89 -1.34 19.50
CA SER A 28 8.18 -2.00 18.40
C SER A 28 6.82 -2.53 18.81
N LEU A 29 6.70 -3.05 20.03
CA LEU A 29 5.46 -3.56 20.60
C LEU A 29 4.42 -2.46 20.82
N THR A 30 4.81 -1.28 21.31
CA THR A 30 3.92 -0.14 21.52
C THR A 30 3.42 0.40 20.18
N LEU A 31 4.29 0.44 19.17
CA LEU A 31 3.92 0.85 17.82
C LEU A 31 2.95 -0.15 17.18
N ASP A 32 3.18 -1.45 17.36
CA ASP A 32 2.28 -2.51 16.91
C ASP A 32 0.89 -2.41 17.54
N ARG A 33 0.84 -2.21 18.85
CA ARG A 33 -0.41 -1.99 19.58
C ARG A 33 -1.15 -0.76 19.07
N ALA A 34 -0.45 0.34 18.80
CA ALA A 34 -1.06 1.55 18.24
C ALA A 34 -1.71 1.29 16.88
N LEU A 35 -1.05 0.52 16.00
CA LEU A 35 -1.60 0.13 14.70
C LEU A 35 -2.79 -0.84 14.83
N GLU A 36 -2.75 -1.77 15.77
CA GLU A 36 -3.87 -2.67 16.08
C GLU A 36 -5.10 -1.89 16.58
N TRP A 37 -4.89 -0.88 17.42
CA TRP A 37 -5.94 0.06 17.82
C TRP A 37 -6.56 0.77 16.62
N ALA A 38 -5.75 1.21 15.65
CA ALA A 38 -6.26 1.85 14.45
C ALA A 38 -7.16 0.91 13.61
N ARG A 39 -6.78 -0.37 13.49
CA ARG A 39 -7.60 -1.41 12.81
C ARG A 39 -8.87 -1.73 13.58
N TYR A 40 -8.80 -1.76 14.91
CA TYR A 40 -9.97 -1.92 15.75
C TYR A 40 -10.97 -0.78 15.53
N PHE A 41 -10.52 0.47 15.43
CA PHE A 41 -11.38 1.61 15.12
C PHE A 41 -12.01 1.52 13.71
N GLN A 42 -11.27 1.04 12.72
CA GLN A 42 -11.82 0.75 11.39
C GLN A 42 -12.90 -0.35 11.46
N HIS A 43 -12.64 -1.44 12.19
CA HIS A 43 -13.61 -2.51 12.39
C HIS A 43 -14.90 -2.02 13.08
N LEU A 44 -14.77 -1.15 14.09
CA LEU A 44 -15.92 -0.51 14.73
C LEU A 44 -16.70 0.37 13.74
N TYR A 45 -16.01 1.13 12.89
CA TYR A 45 -16.66 1.90 11.83
C TYR A 45 -17.48 1.00 10.89
N ASP A 46 -16.88 -0.06 10.36
CA ASP A 46 -17.56 -0.98 9.42
C ASP A 46 -18.78 -1.66 10.05
N ARG A 47 -18.67 -2.01 11.35
CA ARG A 47 -19.77 -2.62 12.10
C ARG A 47 -20.92 -1.66 12.39
N PHE A 48 -20.63 -0.38 12.60
CA PHE A 48 -21.62 0.62 13.05
C PHE A 48 -22.05 1.61 11.98
N ARG A 49 -21.46 1.60 10.78
CA ARG A 49 -21.81 2.51 9.67
C ARG A 49 -23.29 2.42 9.25
N ALA A 50 -23.90 1.24 9.36
CA ALA A 50 -25.30 1.00 9.02
C ALA A 50 -26.28 1.31 10.17
N ARG A 51 -25.79 1.80 11.33
CA ARG A 51 -26.60 2.02 12.54
C ARG A 51 -26.57 3.51 12.95
N PRO A 52 -27.58 4.32 12.58
CA PRO A 52 -27.53 5.78 12.71
C PRO A 52 -27.43 6.28 14.17
N GLN A 53 -28.14 5.63 15.10
CA GLN A 53 -28.10 6.01 16.52
C GLN A 53 -26.71 5.79 17.15
N LEU A 54 -26.04 4.67 16.82
CA LEU A 54 -24.70 4.37 17.32
C LEU A 54 -23.63 5.23 16.65
N ARG A 55 -23.80 5.53 15.35
CA ARG A 55 -22.97 6.48 14.61
C ARG A 55 -22.93 7.84 15.29
N GLU A 56 -24.09 8.36 15.67
CA GLU A 56 -24.18 9.65 16.35
C GLU A 56 -23.59 9.59 17.75
N ALA A 57 -23.85 8.54 18.52
CA ALA A 57 -23.29 8.38 19.86
C ALA A 57 -21.75 8.37 19.84
N LEU A 58 -21.15 7.60 18.92
CA LEU A 58 -19.71 7.53 18.72
C LEU A 58 -19.14 8.87 18.24
N GLY A 59 -19.78 9.52 17.27
CA GLY A 59 -19.37 10.84 16.77
C GLY A 59 -19.48 11.95 17.82
N ARG A 60 -20.48 11.92 18.70
CA ARG A 60 -20.61 12.86 19.83
C ARG A 60 -19.50 12.65 20.86
N ARG A 61 -19.14 11.40 21.17
CA ARG A 61 -18.04 11.09 22.10
C ARG A 61 -16.68 11.53 21.57
N LEU A 62 -16.37 11.23 20.30
CA LEU A 62 -15.15 11.69 19.62
C LEU A 62 -14.95 13.22 19.68
N ARG A 63 -16.04 13.97 19.57
CA ARG A 63 -16.03 15.44 19.64
C ARG A 63 -15.83 15.97 21.05
N ARG A 64 -16.22 15.24 22.11
CA ARG A 64 -16.02 15.68 23.50
C ARG A 64 -14.55 15.65 23.92
N SER A 65 -13.78 14.71 23.37
CA SER A 65 -12.34 14.56 23.65
C SER A 65 -11.45 15.54 22.88
N GLN A 66 -12.01 16.53 22.18
CA GLN A 66 -11.24 17.45 21.34
C GLN A 66 -11.57 18.91 21.64
N PRO A 67 -10.57 19.82 21.71
CA PRO A 67 -10.78 21.26 21.88
C PRO A 67 -11.49 21.90 20.67
N TYR A 68 -11.33 21.31 19.48
CA TYR A 68 -11.97 21.71 18.22
C TYR A 68 -12.37 20.45 17.42
N PRO A 69 -13.49 20.46 16.68
CA PRO A 69 -13.98 19.25 15.99
C PRO A 69 -13.14 18.92 14.75
N VAL A 70 -12.08 18.12 14.92
CA VAL A 70 -11.21 17.67 13.83
C VAL A 70 -11.57 16.25 13.37
N LEU A 71 -11.98 15.38 14.28
CA LEU A 71 -12.28 13.98 13.98
C LEU A 71 -13.76 13.66 14.22
N GLY A 72 -14.50 13.38 13.15
CA GLY A 72 -15.87 12.88 13.18
C GLY A 72 -15.94 11.34 13.04
N PHE A 73 -17.14 10.77 13.10
CA PHE A 73 -17.34 9.32 12.91
C PHE A 73 -16.67 8.73 11.64
N PRO A 74 -16.65 9.41 10.48
CA PRO A 74 -15.94 8.91 9.30
C PRO A 74 -14.42 8.75 9.49
N ALA A 75 -13.82 9.43 10.48
CA ALA A 75 -12.40 9.30 10.80
C ALA A 75 -12.06 7.92 11.38
N LEU A 76 -13.01 7.23 12.04
CA LEU A 76 -12.81 5.87 12.55
C LEU A 76 -12.49 4.88 11.43
N GLY A 77 -13.20 4.97 10.30
CA GLY A 77 -12.93 4.15 9.11
C GLY A 77 -11.59 4.48 8.43
N ARG A 78 -11.00 5.64 8.76
CA ARG A 78 -9.73 6.13 8.22
C ARG A 78 -8.59 6.11 9.25
N CYS A 79 -8.81 5.50 10.42
CA CYS A 79 -7.84 5.51 11.51
C CYS A 79 -6.49 4.90 11.16
N PRO A 80 -6.41 3.72 10.51
CA PRO A 80 -5.12 3.16 10.11
C PRO A 80 -4.31 4.09 9.21
N GLN A 81 -4.99 4.84 8.35
CA GLN A 81 -4.39 5.78 7.42
C GLN A 81 -3.95 7.06 8.13
N LEU A 82 -4.79 7.62 9.02
CA LEU A 82 -4.45 8.81 9.80
C LEU A 82 -3.30 8.58 10.77
N LEU A 83 -3.29 7.43 11.44
CA LEU A 83 -2.21 7.05 12.35
C LEU A 83 -0.93 6.73 11.57
N GLY A 84 -1.06 6.03 10.44
CA GLY A 84 0.05 5.72 9.55
C GLY A 84 0.74 6.98 9.01
N LEU A 85 -0.03 7.94 8.51
CA LEU A 85 0.50 9.24 8.06
C LEU A 85 1.13 10.01 9.21
N ALA A 86 0.48 10.07 10.38
CA ALA A 86 1.01 10.75 11.55
C ALA A 86 2.38 10.21 11.99
N LEU A 87 2.57 8.89 11.94
CA LEU A 87 3.85 8.25 12.26
C LEU A 87 4.91 8.48 11.18
N LEU A 88 4.53 8.44 9.90
CA LEU A 88 5.46 8.66 8.79
C LEU A 88 5.94 10.12 8.68
N GLU A 89 5.08 11.08 9.02
CA GLU A 89 5.42 12.51 9.05
C GLU A 89 6.25 12.90 10.28
N ASN A 90 6.28 12.03 11.31
CA ASN A 90 6.94 12.33 12.57
C ASN A 90 8.45 12.08 12.50
N ARG A 91 9.22 13.17 12.39
CA ARG A 91 10.70 13.16 12.37
C ARG A 91 11.34 12.62 13.66
N ALA A 92 10.59 12.50 14.76
CA ALA A 92 11.08 11.93 16.00
C ALA A 92 11.09 10.39 16.00
N LEU A 93 10.43 9.75 15.02
CA LEU A 93 10.42 8.30 14.86
C LEU A 93 11.74 7.83 14.22
N PRO A 94 12.58 7.05 14.92
CA PRO A 94 13.79 6.46 14.35
C PRO A 94 13.43 5.50 13.21
N PRO A 95 14.13 5.54 12.06
CA PRO A 95 13.83 4.69 10.91
C PRO A 95 13.94 3.18 11.20
N ALA A 96 14.55 2.80 12.32
CA ALA A 96 14.73 1.42 12.77
C ALA A 96 13.57 0.85 13.60
N GLN A 97 12.60 1.66 14.06
CA GLN A 97 11.57 1.23 15.03
C GLN A 97 10.20 0.87 14.42
N LEU A 98 9.96 1.18 13.14
CA LEU A 98 8.79 0.63 12.45
C LEU A 98 9.05 -0.85 12.15
N PRO A 99 8.14 -1.79 12.54
CA PRO A 99 8.13 -3.12 11.95
C PRO A 99 7.95 -2.94 10.45
N GLN A 100 9.05 -3.10 9.70
CA GLN A 100 9.14 -2.81 8.26
C GLN A 100 7.97 -3.40 7.44
N PRO A 101 7.45 -4.62 7.70
CA PRO A 101 6.34 -5.18 6.92
C PRO A 101 5.03 -4.39 7.07
N ARG A 102 4.79 -3.80 8.25
CA ARG A 102 3.52 -3.11 8.56
C ARG A 102 3.51 -1.67 8.04
N ALA A 103 4.66 -1.00 8.06
CA ALA A 103 4.82 0.33 7.44
C ALA A 103 4.59 0.30 5.92
N PHE A 104 5.09 -0.73 5.24
CA PHE A 104 4.84 -0.91 3.81
C PHE A 104 3.37 -1.17 3.47
N GLY A 105 2.67 -1.94 4.31
CA GLY A 105 1.22 -2.14 4.19
C GLY A 105 0.43 -0.82 4.26
N VAL A 106 0.83 0.08 5.17
CA VAL A 106 0.23 1.42 5.29
C VAL A 106 0.49 2.26 4.05
N VAL A 107 1.73 2.30 3.56
CA VAL A 107 2.09 3.06 2.35
C VAL A 107 1.33 2.52 1.13
N ALA A 108 1.25 1.21 0.96
CA ALA A 108 0.50 0.58 -0.12
C ALA A 108 -0.99 0.92 -0.07
N ALA A 109 -1.60 0.86 1.13
CA ALA A 109 -3.00 1.24 1.31
C ALA A 109 -3.24 2.73 1.04
N ALA A 110 -2.33 3.61 1.46
CA ALA A 110 -2.42 5.04 1.20
C ALA A 110 -2.37 5.34 -0.31
N LEU A 111 -1.42 4.75 -1.03
CA LEU A 111 -1.34 4.86 -2.49
C LEU A 111 -2.61 4.31 -3.16
N ALA A 112 -3.11 3.15 -2.73
CA ALA A 112 -4.31 2.58 -3.32
C ALA A 112 -5.55 3.47 -3.17
N LEU A 113 -5.73 4.09 -2.00
CA LEU A 113 -6.84 5.01 -1.74
C LEU A 113 -6.73 6.31 -2.54
N LEU A 114 -5.54 6.88 -2.68
CA LEU A 114 -5.32 8.07 -3.49
C LEU A 114 -5.69 7.82 -4.96
N LYS A 115 -5.57 6.58 -5.44
CA LYS A 115 -6.03 6.21 -6.78
C LYS A 115 -7.54 5.94 -6.86
N GLN A 116 -8.11 5.26 -5.86
CA GLN A 116 -9.54 4.90 -5.84
C GLN A 116 -10.47 6.11 -5.60
N GLY A 117 -9.98 7.16 -4.93
CA GLY A 117 -10.72 8.41 -4.71
C GLY A 117 -11.13 9.16 -5.99
N ARG A 118 -10.62 8.75 -7.16
CA ARG A 118 -11.01 9.30 -8.47
C ARG A 118 -12.28 8.69 -9.08
N GLY A 119 -12.79 7.58 -8.53
CA GLY A 119 -13.83 6.76 -9.18
C GLY A 119 -15.23 6.81 -8.56
N ALA A 120 -15.48 7.58 -7.51
CA ALA A 120 -16.76 7.62 -6.81
C ALA A 120 -17.48 8.97 -7.01
N GLN A 121 -17.82 9.31 -8.25
CA GLN A 121 -18.83 10.32 -8.54
C GLN A 121 -19.87 9.67 -9.45
N PRO A 122 -21.05 9.31 -8.92
CA PRO A 122 -22.14 8.88 -9.79
C PRO A 122 -22.49 10.04 -10.71
N ALA A 123 -22.56 9.76 -12.01
CA ALA A 123 -23.18 10.65 -12.96
C ALA A 123 -24.65 10.87 -12.54
N ALA A 124 -24.89 11.95 -11.82
CA ALA A 124 -26.24 12.46 -11.59
C ALA A 124 -26.60 13.31 -12.80
N ASP A 125 -27.25 12.65 -13.75
CA ASP A 125 -28.12 13.28 -14.72
C ASP A 125 -29.23 14.04 -13.95
N GLY A 126 -29.42 15.32 -14.25
CA GLY A 126 -30.27 16.19 -13.44
C GLY A 126 -30.08 17.67 -13.73
N ASP A 127 -30.55 18.05 -14.91
CA ASP A 127 -30.82 19.42 -15.34
C ASP A 127 -31.55 20.24 -14.26
N ARG A 128 -30.96 21.35 -13.79
CA ARG A 128 -31.66 22.59 -13.38
C ARG A 128 -30.72 23.71 -12.95
N ASP A 129 -30.97 24.86 -13.59
CA ASP A 129 -30.55 26.23 -13.35
C ASP A 129 -30.13 26.67 -11.93
N GLY A 130 -29.21 27.64 -11.91
CA GLY A 130 -29.25 28.72 -10.93
C GLY A 130 -28.02 28.90 -10.04
N SER A 131 -27.02 29.61 -10.57
CA SER A 131 -26.10 30.53 -9.85
C SER A 131 -25.63 30.17 -8.43
N SER A 132 -24.37 29.74 -8.29
CA SER A 132 -23.52 29.96 -7.09
C SER A 132 -22.04 29.68 -7.36
N SER A 133 -21.21 30.68 -7.02
CA SER A 133 -19.73 30.79 -6.98
C SER A 133 -18.83 29.56 -7.27
N PRO A 134 -17.80 29.70 -8.11
CA PRO A 134 -16.86 28.63 -8.43
C PRO A 134 -15.55 28.78 -7.64
N ASP A 135 -15.46 28.34 -6.38
CA ASP A 135 -14.14 28.29 -5.71
C ASP A 135 -13.93 27.20 -4.65
N GLY A 136 -14.87 26.27 -4.45
CA GLY A 136 -14.76 25.27 -3.36
C GLY A 136 -14.19 23.89 -3.72
N TYR A 137 -13.98 23.57 -5.00
CA TYR A 137 -13.80 22.18 -5.45
C TYR A 137 -12.46 21.87 -6.13
N ARG A 138 -11.56 22.85 -6.25
CA ARG A 138 -10.28 22.67 -6.97
C ARG A 138 -9.10 22.27 -6.08
N GLU A 139 -9.20 22.39 -4.76
CA GLU A 139 -8.06 22.11 -3.85
C GLU A 139 -7.81 20.62 -3.59
N ARG A 140 -8.85 19.77 -3.64
CA ARG A 140 -8.73 18.35 -3.26
C ARG A 140 -7.98 17.50 -4.28
N ALA A 141 -8.14 17.79 -5.57
CA ALA A 141 -7.47 17.07 -6.65
C ALA A 141 -5.97 17.41 -6.76
N ALA A 142 -5.55 18.60 -6.33
CA ALA A 142 -4.15 19.02 -6.31
C ALA A 142 -3.37 18.37 -5.15
N GLY A 143 -4.01 18.21 -3.98
CA GLY A 143 -3.38 17.61 -2.79
C GLY A 143 -3.11 16.10 -2.91
N ASP A 144 -4.03 15.35 -3.52
CA ASP A 144 -3.93 13.88 -3.62
C ASP A 144 -2.78 13.45 -4.56
N GLY A 145 -2.59 14.15 -5.67
CA GLY A 145 -1.47 13.90 -6.59
C GLY A 145 -0.10 14.27 -6.00
N CYS A 146 -0.04 15.37 -5.24
CA CYS A 146 1.16 15.79 -4.52
C CYS A 146 1.57 14.76 -3.44
N THR A 147 0.59 14.26 -2.69
CA THR A 147 0.83 13.26 -1.63
C THR A 147 1.32 11.92 -2.18
N ALA A 148 0.71 11.44 -3.28
CA ALA A 148 1.17 10.21 -3.94
C ALA A 148 2.62 10.37 -4.44
N GLY A 149 2.95 11.51 -5.04
CA GLY A 149 4.31 11.81 -5.51
C GLY A 149 5.35 11.79 -4.39
N LEU A 150 5.03 12.33 -3.20
CA LEU A 150 5.92 12.32 -2.03
C LEU A 150 6.13 10.91 -1.47
N LEU A 151 5.09 10.10 -1.40
CA LEU A 151 5.20 8.70 -0.97
C LEU A 151 6.04 7.87 -1.93
N LEU A 152 5.86 8.10 -3.24
CA LEU A 152 6.61 7.40 -4.29
C LEU A 152 8.08 7.83 -4.31
N SER A 153 8.37 9.12 -4.16
CA SER A 153 9.75 9.61 -4.07
C SER A 153 10.45 9.11 -2.81
N TRP A 154 9.75 9.07 -1.68
CA TRP A 154 10.26 8.45 -0.46
C TRP A 154 10.52 6.96 -0.66
N LEU A 155 9.59 6.21 -1.27
CA LEU A 155 9.74 4.78 -1.46
C LEU A 155 10.91 4.45 -2.41
N LEU A 156 10.97 5.13 -3.56
CA LEU A 156 11.96 4.89 -4.61
C LEU A 156 13.34 5.53 -4.30
N GLY A 157 13.42 6.43 -3.33
CA GLY A 157 14.68 7.04 -2.88
C GLY A 157 15.64 6.10 -2.17
N SER A 158 15.25 4.84 -1.91
CA SER A 158 16.11 3.82 -1.32
C SER A 158 15.82 2.44 -1.92
N GLN A 159 16.82 1.85 -2.59
CA GLN A 159 16.68 0.54 -3.23
C GLN A 159 16.35 -0.58 -2.22
N GLU A 160 16.99 -0.57 -1.05
CA GLU A 160 16.72 -1.53 0.02
C GLU A 160 15.29 -1.42 0.53
N ARG A 161 14.81 -0.19 0.74
CA ARG A 161 13.43 0.08 1.16
C ARG A 161 12.42 -0.39 0.12
N PHE A 162 12.65 -0.06 -1.14
CA PHE A 162 11.78 -0.48 -2.23
C PHE A 162 11.78 -2.01 -2.37
N SER A 163 12.94 -2.65 -2.24
CA SER A 163 13.06 -4.10 -2.27
C SER A 163 12.28 -4.76 -1.12
N ALA A 164 12.44 -4.25 0.11
CA ALA A 164 11.71 -4.74 1.27
C ALA A 164 10.20 -4.50 1.15
N PHE A 165 9.78 -3.35 0.61
CA PHE A 165 8.37 -3.06 0.29
C PHE A 165 7.80 -4.10 -0.67
N CYS A 166 8.52 -4.40 -1.75
CA CYS A 166 8.11 -5.40 -2.72
C CYS A 166 8.11 -6.81 -2.11
N LEU A 167 9.03 -7.16 -1.22
CA LEU A 167 9.05 -8.48 -0.57
C LEU A 167 7.89 -8.68 0.43
N CYS A 168 7.50 -7.63 1.15
CA CYS A 168 6.49 -7.71 2.20
C CYS A 168 5.03 -7.70 1.70
N LEU A 169 4.78 -7.27 0.46
CA LEU A 169 3.42 -7.07 -0.04
C LEU A 169 2.93 -8.22 -0.94
N PRO A 170 1.64 -8.58 -0.89
CA PRO A 170 1.05 -9.56 -1.80
C PRO A 170 1.16 -9.13 -3.27
N CYS A 171 1.31 -10.10 -4.20
CA CYS A 171 1.45 -9.84 -5.65
C CYS A 171 0.33 -8.94 -6.19
N SER A 172 -0.90 -9.12 -5.70
CA SER A 172 -2.10 -8.40 -6.14
C SER A 172 -2.02 -6.91 -5.83
N HIS A 173 -1.44 -6.55 -4.69
CA HIS A 173 -1.25 -5.16 -4.30
C HIS A 173 -0.15 -4.51 -5.16
N LEU A 174 0.94 -5.24 -5.41
CA LEU A 174 2.03 -4.74 -6.25
C LEU A 174 1.59 -4.56 -7.70
N ALA A 175 0.83 -5.51 -8.27
CA ALA A 175 0.27 -5.38 -9.60
C ALA A 175 -0.71 -4.22 -9.72
N PHE A 176 -1.58 -4.04 -8.71
CA PHE A 176 -2.48 -2.87 -8.65
C PHE A 176 -1.69 -1.55 -8.64
N LEU A 177 -0.68 -1.43 -7.78
CA LEU A 177 0.13 -0.22 -7.67
C LEU A 177 0.93 0.05 -8.95
N ALA A 178 1.58 -0.97 -9.53
CA ALA A 178 2.32 -0.85 -10.78
C ALA A 178 1.42 -0.45 -11.96
N GLY A 179 0.18 -0.95 -12.00
CA GLY A 179 -0.79 -0.59 -13.04
C GLY A 179 -1.32 0.85 -12.93
N HIS A 180 -1.21 1.46 -11.75
CA HIS A 180 -1.76 2.79 -11.47
C HIS A 180 -0.70 3.89 -11.33
N TYR A 181 0.55 3.51 -11.07
CA TYR A 181 1.69 4.39 -10.91
C TYR A 181 2.83 3.92 -11.82
N SER A 182 2.98 4.56 -12.99
CA SER A 182 4.06 4.24 -13.95
C SER A 182 5.46 4.43 -13.38
N GLN A 183 5.59 5.28 -12.34
CA GLN A 183 6.83 5.46 -11.58
C GLN A 183 7.25 4.17 -10.83
N LEU A 184 6.30 3.27 -10.53
CA LEU A 184 6.58 1.99 -9.87
C LEU A 184 6.76 0.83 -10.84
N SER A 185 6.09 0.84 -11.99
CA SER A 185 6.06 -0.33 -12.89
C SER A 185 7.46 -0.73 -13.36
N ARG A 186 8.24 0.23 -13.86
CA ARG A 186 9.58 -0.04 -14.37
C ARG A 186 10.58 -0.47 -13.28
N PRO A 187 10.75 0.26 -12.15
CA PRO A 187 11.63 -0.19 -11.07
C PRO A 187 11.22 -1.56 -10.50
N TYR A 188 9.92 -1.85 -10.45
CA TYR A 188 9.44 -3.15 -9.99
C TYR A 188 9.83 -4.27 -10.96
N LEU A 189 9.63 -4.09 -12.26
CA LEU A 189 10.07 -5.06 -13.27
C LEU A 189 11.60 -5.26 -13.22
N GLU A 190 12.39 -4.20 -13.13
CA GLU A 190 13.86 -4.28 -13.01
C GLU A 190 14.28 -5.07 -11.75
N LEU A 191 13.57 -4.88 -10.63
CA LEU A 191 13.79 -5.64 -9.41
C LEU A 191 13.45 -7.14 -9.57
N LEU A 192 12.31 -7.46 -10.20
CA LEU A 192 11.94 -8.85 -10.50
C LEU A 192 12.95 -9.51 -11.44
N THR A 193 13.41 -8.80 -12.46
CA THR A 193 14.48 -9.25 -13.36
C THR A 193 15.76 -9.56 -12.58
N GLY A 194 16.14 -8.66 -11.65
CA GLY A 194 17.28 -8.86 -10.79
C GLY A 194 17.16 -10.09 -9.89
N TRP A 195 15.98 -10.37 -9.33
CA TRP A 195 15.76 -11.58 -8.53
C TRP A 195 15.74 -12.85 -9.38
N GLY A 196 15.06 -12.84 -10.54
CA GLY A 196 14.97 -14.01 -11.41
C GLY A 196 16.31 -14.41 -12.03
N SER A 197 17.17 -13.46 -12.40
CA SER A 197 18.50 -13.76 -12.94
C SER A 197 19.45 -14.43 -11.96
N ARG A 198 19.12 -14.42 -10.66
CA ARG A 198 19.88 -15.10 -9.60
C ARG A 198 19.36 -16.49 -9.25
N LEU A 199 18.29 -16.94 -9.91
CA LEU A 199 17.83 -18.31 -9.81
C LEU A 199 18.72 -19.22 -10.66
N LEU A 200 18.96 -20.43 -10.15
CA LEU A 200 19.71 -21.48 -10.83
C LEU A 200 18.78 -22.66 -11.09
N TYR A 201 18.89 -23.29 -12.25
CA TYR A 201 18.12 -24.47 -12.54
C TYR A 201 18.76 -25.71 -11.90
N ASP A 202 17.99 -26.42 -11.08
CA ASP A 202 18.38 -27.72 -10.53
C ASP A 202 17.83 -28.85 -11.44
N PRO A 203 18.68 -29.53 -12.22
CA PRO A 203 18.24 -30.59 -13.13
C PRO A 203 17.76 -31.86 -12.41
N LEU A 204 18.14 -32.08 -11.14
CA LEU A 204 17.67 -33.23 -10.37
C LEU A 204 16.22 -33.04 -9.90
N GLN A 205 15.86 -31.80 -9.59
CA GLN A 205 14.53 -31.43 -9.11
C GLN A 205 13.63 -30.87 -10.22
N GLY A 206 14.19 -30.56 -11.39
CA GLY A 206 13.48 -29.97 -12.53
C GLY A 206 12.90 -28.59 -12.22
N ARG A 207 13.57 -27.80 -11.36
CA ARG A 207 13.05 -26.52 -10.88
C ARG A 207 14.12 -25.46 -10.68
N TRP A 208 13.71 -24.20 -10.73
CA TRP A 208 14.55 -23.05 -10.39
C TRP A 208 14.67 -22.90 -8.86
N VAL A 209 15.90 -22.75 -8.37
CA VAL A 209 16.23 -22.61 -6.95
C VAL A 209 17.07 -21.36 -6.69
N LYS A 210 17.05 -20.85 -5.46
CA LYS A 210 17.85 -19.68 -5.06
C LYS A 210 19.34 -20.00 -5.10
N SER A 211 20.15 -19.09 -5.64
CA SER A 211 21.62 -19.23 -5.61
C SER A 211 22.22 -19.05 -4.20
N CYS A 212 21.59 -18.23 -3.34
CA CYS A 212 22.02 -17.99 -1.96
C CYS A 212 20.82 -18.03 -1.00
N LEU A 213 20.94 -18.78 0.09
CA LEU A 213 19.87 -18.88 1.11
C LEU A 213 19.81 -17.66 2.05
N ASP A 214 20.92 -16.95 2.25
CA ASP A 214 21.03 -15.88 3.25
C ASP A 214 20.59 -14.50 2.74
N LYS A 215 20.34 -14.34 1.44
CA LYS A 215 19.84 -13.09 0.86
C LYS A 215 18.32 -13.15 0.72
N ALA A 216 17.66 -12.05 1.06
CA ALA A 216 16.23 -11.89 0.87
C ALA A 216 15.90 -11.82 -0.65
N GLU A 217 15.76 -12.98 -1.26
CA GLU A 217 15.45 -13.19 -2.67
C GLU A 217 14.17 -14.01 -2.82
N LEU A 218 13.49 -13.86 -3.96
CA LEU A 218 12.29 -14.64 -4.26
C LEU A 218 12.62 -16.09 -4.58
N SER A 219 11.75 -17.00 -4.17
CA SER A 219 11.67 -18.34 -4.74
C SER A 219 11.11 -18.29 -6.16
N TRP A 220 11.27 -19.39 -6.90
CA TRP A 220 10.64 -19.56 -8.21
C TRP A 220 9.12 -19.32 -8.15
N GLU A 221 8.46 -19.90 -7.14
CA GLU A 221 7.01 -19.82 -6.97
C GLU A 221 6.56 -18.37 -6.74
N GLU A 222 7.27 -17.63 -5.89
CA GLU A 222 6.97 -16.22 -5.61
C GLU A 222 7.25 -15.32 -6.82
N LEU A 223 8.31 -15.60 -7.58
CA LEU A 223 8.62 -14.86 -8.81
C LEU A 223 7.53 -15.09 -9.86
N ARG A 224 7.16 -16.35 -10.09
CA ARG A 224 6.08 -16.74 -11.00
C ARG A 224 4.76 -16.09 -10.62
N GLU A 225 4.36 -16.20 -9.36
CA GLU A 225 3.10 -15.60 -8.88
C GLU A 225 3.08 -14.09 -9.17
N ARG A 226 4.19 -13.38 -8.97
CA ARG A 226 4.28 -11.95 -9.27
C ARG A 226 4.10 -11.65 -10.75
N PHE A 227 4.74 -12.39 -11.64
CA PHE A 227 4.56 -12.20 -13.08
C PHE A 227 3.14 -12.55 -13.54
N VAL A 228 2.53 -13.60 -13.00
CA VAL A 228 1.12 -13.95 -13.23
C VAL A 228 0.21 -12.78 -12.84
N CYS A 229 0.38 -12.22 -11.64
CA CYS A 229 -0.43 -11.09 -11.18
C CYS A 229 -0.23 -9.84 -12.05
N LEU A 230 0.98 -9.60 -12.58
CA LEU A 230 1.27 -8.50 -13.51
C LEU A 230 0.61 -8.70 -14.88
N CYS A 231 0.68 -9.91 -15.44
CA CYS A 231 0.05 -10.28 -16.72
C CYS A 231 -1.49 -10.30 -16.65
N GLN A 232 -2.07 -10.49 -15.47
CA GLN A 232 -3.51 -10.36 -15.21
C GLN A 232 -3.95 -8.90 -14.91
N GLY A 233 -3.00 -7.96 -14.82
CA GLY A 233 -3.25 -6.56 -14.54
C GLY A 233 -3.83 -5.77 -15.73
N PRO A 234 -3.91 -4.42 -15.61
CA PRO A 234 -4.37 -3.55 -16.68
C PRO A 234 -3.59 -3.75 -17.98
N ALA A 235 -4.23 -3.58 -19.15
CA ALA A 235 -3.67 -3.90 -20.47
C ALA A 235 -2.26 -3.34 -20.70
N LEU A 236 -2.02 -2.07 -20.36
CA LEU A 236 -0.69 -1.45 -20.50
C LEU A 236 0.39 -2.14 -19.64
N LEU A 237 0.04 -2.52 -18.40
CA LEU A 237 0.98 -3.22 -17.51
C LEU A 237 1.27 -4.62 -18.03
N LYS A 238 0.24 -5.32 -18.50
CA LYS A 238 0.37 -6.64 -19.13
C LYS A 238 1.30 -6.59 -20.33
N GLU A 239 1.06 -5.68 -21.28
CA GLU A 239 1.88 -5.53 -22.49
C GLU A 239 3.33 -5.20 -22.15
N GLN A 240 3.56 -4.28 -21.20
CA GLN A 240 4.91 -3.95 -20.72
C GLN A 240 5.61 -5.16 -20.09
N THR A 241 4.88 -5.95 -19.30
CA THR A 241 5.42 -7.14 -18.63
C THR A 241 5.76 -8.23 -19.65
N GLN A 242 4.89 -8.50 -20.61
CA GLN A 242 5.12 -9.48 -21.66
C GLN A 242 6.29 -9.06 -22.57
N ALA A 243 6.35 -7.79 -22.97
CA ALA A 243 7.47 -7.27 -23.75
C ALA A 243 8.81 -7.37 -23.01
N ALA A 244 8.81 -7.14 -21.69
CA ALA A 244 10.00 -7.31 -20.87
C ALA A 244 10.45 -8.78 -20.80
N LEU A 245 9.53 -9.72 -20.60
CA LEU A 245 9.85 -11.16 -20.58
C LEU A 245 10.38 -11.66 -21.93
N GLU A 246 9.76 -11.25 -23.04
CA GLU A 246 10.23 -11.58 -24.40
C GLU A 246 11.63 -11.04 -24.68
N LEU A 247 11.90 -9.80 -24.25
CA LEU A 247 13.25 -9.21 -24.34
C LEU A 247 14.27 -10.01 -23.53
N LEU A 248 13.95 -10.38 -22.29
CA LEU A 248 14.83 -11.17 -21.43
C LEU A 248 15.08 -12.58 -21.98
N ARG A 249 14.05 -13.25 -22.51
CA ARG A 249 14.20 -14.53 -23.22
C ARG A 249 15.16 -14.41 -24.40
N THR A 250 15.02 -13.33 -25.17
CA THR A 250 15.89 -13.07 -26.33
C THR A 250 17.34 -12.83 -25.89
N GLN A 251 17.55 -12.10 -24.80
CA GLN A 251 18.88 -11.86 -24.22
C GLN A 251 19.55 -13.14 -23.73
N ASP A 252 18.78 -14.08 -23.21
CA ASP A 252 19.28 -15.39 -22.79
C ASP A 252 19.61 -16.32 -23.97
N GLY A 253 19.23 -15.97 -25.21
CA GLY A 253 19.51 -16.78 -26.41
C GLY A 253 18.27 -17.37 -27.08
N ASP A 254 17.08 -16.90 -26.73
CA ASP A 254 15.78 -17.29 -27.31
C ASP A 254 15.50 -18.81 -27.25
N PHE A 255 15.97 -19.45 -26.17
CA PHE A 255 15.73 -20.86 -25.93
C PHE A 255 14.23 -21.20 -25.91
N LYS A 256 13.89 -22.42 -26.34
CA LYS A 256 12.51 -22.95 -26.38
C LYS A 256 12.32 -24.18 -25.49
N VAL A 257 13.34 -24.53 -24.70
CA VAL A 257 13.38 -25.73 -23.87
C VAL A 257 13.51 -25.32 -22.40
N CYS A 258 12.82 -26.05 -21.52
CA CYS A 258 12.81 -25.75 -20.08
C CYS A 258 14.21 -25.84 -19.45
N GLY A 259 14.45 -25.02 -18.44
CA GLY A 259 15.65 -25.09 -17.58
C GLY A 259 16.93 -24.46 -18.14
N LEU A 260 16.87 -23.90 -19.36
CA LEU A 260 17.99 -23.13 -19.93
C LEU A 260 17.86 -21.63 -19.64
N SER A 261 16.64 -21.12 -19.52
CA SER A 261 16.36 -19.72 -19.24
C SER A 261 15.13 -19.58 -18.37
N VAL A 262 15.28 -18.89 -17.25
CA VAL A 262 14.21 -18.64 -16.28
C VAL A 262 13.06 -17.87 -16.93
N TRP A 263 13.35 -17.02 -17.92
CA TRP A 263 12.36 -16.24 -18.66
C TRP A 263 11.60 -17.08 -19.69
N THR A 264 12.26 -18.08 -20.29
CA THR A 264 11.58 -19.07 -21.16
C THR A 264 10.56 -19.85 -20.33
N ASP A 265 10.98 -20.35 -19.18
CA ASP A 265 10.13 -21.13 -18.28
C ASP A 265 8.98 -20.29 -17.74
N LEU A 266 9.22 -19.03 -17.38
CA LEU A 266 8.15 -18.12 -16.99
C LEU A 266 7.15 -17.93 -18.13
N LEU A 267 7.59 -17.59 -19.34
CA LEU A 267 6.69 -17.37 -20.49
C LEU A 267 5.83 -18.59 -20.85
N MET A 268 6.27 -19.80 -20.50
CA MET A 268 5.44 -21.00 -20.67
C MET A 268 4.35 -21.15 -19.60
N GLU A 269 4.48 -20.46 -18.46
CA GLU A 269 3.56 -20.54 -17.32
C GLU A 269 2.70 -19.28 -17.10
N VAL A 270 3.01 -18.12 -17.72
CA VAL A 270 2.28 -16.83 -17.53
C VAL A 270 1.26 -16.50 -18.62
#